data_AF-A0A9W5QBA3-F1
#
_entry.id   AF-A0A9W5QBA3-F1
#
_cell.length_a   1.000
_cell.length_b   1.000
_cell.length_c   1.000
_cell.angle_alpha   90.00
_cell.angle_beta   90.00
_cell.angle_gamma   90.00
#
_symmetry.space_group_name_H-M   'P 1'
#
loop_
_entity.id
_entity.type
_entity.pdbx_description
1 polymer ?
#
loop_
_entity_poly.entity_id
_entity_poly.type
_entity_poly.pdbx_seq_one_letter_code
_entity_poly.pdbx_strand_id
1 'polypeptide(L)'
;MFDFELELFNFYSKKLSKWNLVYKYVLKNIIFLVATFISIAALVIISLNIFVEHDIEFDSFYIYMIFFFVYMILFLVCMHYVVVKPAILISVNKYNISFKSKQWQVFICLIVQSYLFKKELLNNDPKFNEESLQFLIQVLKEKKEETEKLNVLKLLSSYGSLFFLFTIPVWSAFNSWVYNHEIKTSAEAIQYLLMLGFLIFMSVFLIWMPFKKNFLEELFSKESSKISDLIKALENINFSLKNFCHLKSEKSGVIKQSTIDSIIKENTN
;
A
#
# COMPACT_ATOMS: atom_id res chain seq x y z
N MET A 1 7.22 -26.26 18.66
CA MET A 1 7.87 -25.00 19.08
C MET A 1 7.93 -23.97 17.94
N PHE A 2 7.03 -24.04 16.94
CA PHE A 2 6.97 -23.11 15.79
C PHE A 2 5.70 -22.23 15.79
N ASP A 3 4.76 -22.48 16.69
CA ASP A 3 3.42 -21.88 16.60
C ASP A 3 3.40 -20.42 17.08
N PHE A 4 4.26 -20.07 18.03
CA PHE A 4 4.23 -18.74 18.63
C PHE A 4 4.72 -17.63 17.69
N GLU A 5 5.80 -17.84 16.95
CA GLU A 5 6.32 -16.85 16.00
C GLU A 5 5.33 -16.60 14.87
N LEU A 6 4.70 -17.67 14.38
CA LEU A 6 3.63 -17.59 13.40
C LEU A 6 2.43 -16.84 14.00
N GLU A 7 2.09 -17.07 15.26
CA GLU A 7 1.03 -16.37 15.98
C GLU A 7 1.33 -14.88 16.14
N LEU A 8 2.53 -14.51 16.58
CA LEU A 8 2.99 -13.11 16.71
C LEU A 8 2.99 -12.41 15.35
N PHE A 9 3.51 -13.09 14.33
CA PHE A 9 3.52 -12.55 12.98
C PHE A 9 2.10 -12.39 12.43
N ASN A 10 1.20 -13.34 12.65
CA ASN A 10 -0.20 -13.24 12.24
C ASN A 10 -0.92 -12.11 12.99
N PHE A 11 -0.70 -11.98 14.29
CA PHE A 11 -1.22 -10.88 15.10
C PHE A 11 -0.75 -9.54 14.53
N TYR A 12 0.55 -9.37 14.30
CA TYR A 12 1.09 -8.14 13.73
C TYR A 12 0.56 -7.86 12.31
N SER A 13 0.72 -8.83 11.40
CA SER A 13 0.47 -8.64 9.97
C SER A 13 -1.00 -8.51 9.59
N LYS A 14 -1.89 -9.19 10.31
CA LYS A 14 -3.34 -9.18 10.06
C LYS A 14 -4.05 -8.17 10.96
N LYS A 15 -3.75 -8.16 12.27
CA LYS A 15 -4.53 -7.39 13.24
C LYS A 15 -4.02 -5.96 13.43
N LEU A 16 -2.69 -5.75 13.42
CA LEU A 16 -2.07 -4.43 13.59
C LEU A 16 -1.80 -3.69 12.27
N SER A 17 -2.24 -4.25 11.14
CA SER A 17 -2.15 -3.56 9.86
C SER A 17 -2.95 -2.25 9.87
N LYS A 18 -2.46 -1.22 9.17
CA LYS A 18 -3.21 0.03 8.93
C LYS A 18 -4.59 -0.25 8.33
N TRP A 19 -4.68 -1.31 7.50
CA TRP A 19 -5.94 -1.81 6.97
C TRP A 19 -6.94 -2.14 8.08
N ASN A 20 -6.57 -3.05 8.98
CA ASN A 20 -7.50 -3.53 10.01
C ASN A 20 -7.79 -2.47 11.08
N LEU A 21 -6.80 -1.66 11.45
CA LEU A 21 -6.96 -0.64 12.49
C LEU A 21 -7.72 0.61 12.01
N VAL A 22 -7.64 0.97 10.72
CA VAL A 22 -8.17 2.23 10.20
C VAL A 22 -9.01 2.03 8.93
N TYR A 23 -8.40 1.51 7.85
CA TYR A 23 -9.04 1.57 6.54
C TYR A 23 -10.28 0.66 6.38
N LYS A 24 -10.41 -0.39 7.20
CA LYS A 24 -11.61 -1.24 7.26
C LYS A 24 -12.88 -0.42 7.50
N TYR A 25 -12.78 0.67 8.27
CA TYR A 25 -13.93 1.53 8.58
C TYR A 25 -14.33 2.46 7.44
N VAL A 26 -13.44 2.70 6.46
CA VAL A 26 -13.72 3.48 5.24
C VAL A 26 -13.86 2.60 4.01
N LEU A 27 -13.98 1.27 4.17
CA LEU A 27 -14.11 0.32 3.06
C LEU A 27 -15.30 0.66 2.16
N LYS A 28 -16.44 1.05 2.75
CA LYS A 28 -17.62 1.48 1.97
C LYS A 28 -17.30 2.69 1.09
N ASN A 29 -16.56 3.66 1.62
CA ASN A 29 -16.14 4.86 0.88
C ASN A 29 -15.19 4.48 -0.28
N ILE A 30 -14.27 3.55 -0.04
CA ILE A 30 -13.36 3.03 -1.08
C ILE A 30 -14.16 2.37 -2.21
N ILE A 31 -15.07 1.45 -1.86
CA ILE A 31 -15.90 0.73 -2.85
C ILE A 31 -16.76 1.71 -3.64
N PHE A 32 -17.43 2.63 -2.95
CA PHE A 32 -18.28 3.64 -3.59
C PHE A 32 -17.48 4.52 -4.56
N LEU A 33 -16.30 4.99 -4.14
CA LEU A 33 -15.46 5.83 -4.96
C LEU A 33 -14.96 5.10 -6.21
N VAL A 34 -14.47 3.86 -6.05
CA VAL A 34 -14.02 3.04 -7.19
C VAL A 34 -15.16 2.77 -8.17
N ALA A 35 -16.34 2.40 -7.66
CA ALA A 35 -17.51 2.16 -8.50
C ALA A 35 -17.92 3.42 -9.29
N THR A 36 -17.95 4.58 -8.61
CA THR A 36 -18.30 5.87 -9.23
C THR A 36 -17.34 6.22 -10.36
N PHE A 37 -16.03 6.07 -10.14
CA PHE A 37 -15.02 6.40 -11.14
C PHE A 37 -15.06 5.43 -12.33
N ILE A 38 -15.29 4.14 -12.11
CA ILE A 38 -15.52 3.17 -13.21
C ILE A 38 -16.74 3.57 -14.05
N SER A 39 -17.85 3.94 -13.41
CA SER A 39 -19.05 4.39 -14.12
C SER A 39 -18.82 5.66 -14.92
N ILE A 40 -18.11 6.66 -14.35
CA ILE A 40 -17.74 7.89 -15.06
C ILE A 40 -16.85 7.57 -16.26
N ALA A 41 -15.84 6.70 -16.10
CA ALA A 41 -14.97 6.31 -17.20
C ALA A 41 -15.76 5.67 -18.36
N ALA A 42 -16.69 4.77 -18.05
CA ALA A 42 -17.54 4.15 -19.05
C ALA A 42 -18.41 5.19 -19.79
N LEU A 43 -19.05 6.10 -19.05
CA LEU A 43 -19.87 7.17 -19.65
C LEU A 43 -19.05 8.12 -20.53
N VAL A 44 -17.85 8.51 -20.09
CA VAL A 44 -16.95 9.36 -20.88
C VAL A 44 -16.56 8.67 -22.18
N ILE A 45 -16.17 7.39 -22.13
CA ILE A 45 -15.82 6.63 -23.34
C ILE A 45 -17.01 6.54 -24.31
N ILE A 46 -18.21 6.22 -23.82
CA ILE A 46 -19.42 6.15 -24.66
C ILE A 46 -19.72 7.53 -25.29
N SER A 47 -19.71 8.59 -24.48
CA SER A 47 -20.02 9.95 -24.93
C SER A 47 -19.01 10.46 -25.97
N LEU A 48 -17.72 10.17 -25.79
CA LEU A 48 -16.68 10.57 -26.73
C LEU A 48 -16.79 9.79 -28.05
N ASN A 49 -17.11 8.50 -28.02
CA ASN A 49 -17.32 7.73 -29.25
C ASN A 49 -18.50 8.27 -30.07
N ILE A 50 -19.63 8.58 -29.42
CA ILE A 50 -20.80 9.17 -30.09
C ILE A 50 -20.48 10.58 -30.65
N PHE A 51 -19.74 11.38 -29.88
CA PHE A 51 -19.41 12.77 -30.27
C PHE A 51 -18.36 12.83 -31.39
N VAL A 52 -17.37 11.94 -31.39
CA VAL A 52 -16.35 11.82 -32.43
C VAL A 52 -16.95 11.32 -33.76
N GLU A 53 -17.99 10.48 -33.71
CA GLU A 53 -18.68 9.99 -34.91
C GLU A 53 -19.45 11.10 -35.66
N HIS A 54 -19.82 12.18 -34.96
CA HIS A 54 -20.73 13.20 -35.52
C HIS A 54 -20.07 14.52 -35.94
N ASP A 55 -19.02 15.03 -35.27
CA ASP A 55 -18.75 16.49 -35.36
C ASP A 55 -17.27 16.97 -35.32
N ILE A 56 -16.24 16.12 -35.46
CA ILE A 56 -14.86 16.57 -35.15
C ILE A 56 -13.81 16.31 -36.25
N GLU A 57 -13.23 17.39 -36.78
CA GLU A 57 -11.99 17.42 -37.59
C GLU A 57 -10.69 17.41 -36.74
N PHE A 58 -10.79 17.56 -35.41
CA PHE A 58 -9.67 17.40 -34.48
C PHE A 58 -9.27 15.94 -34.29
N ASP A 59 -7.97 15.69 -34.14
CA ASP A 59 -7.43 14.37 -33.86
C ASP A 59 -7.94 13.87 -32.49
N SER A 60 -8.88 12.93 -32.55
CA SER A 60 -9.61 12.34 -31.42
C SER A 60 -8.68 11.83 -30.33
N PHE A 61 -7.47 11.41 -30.68
CA PHE A 61 -6.45 10.92 -29.77
C PHE A 61 -6.09 11.94 -28.68
N TYR A 62 -5.87 13.21 -29.02
CA TYR A 62 -5.47 14.24 -28.05
C TYR A 62 -6.59 14.56 -27.07
N ILE A 63 -7.85 14.49 -27.51
CA ILE A 63 -9.02 14.72 -26.67
C ILE A 63 -9.12 13.61 -25.61
N TYR A 64 -9.01 12.34 -26.03
CA TYR A 64 -8.97 11.20 -25.10
C TYR A 64 -7.86 11.34 -24.05
N MET A 65 -6.69 11.82 -24.48
CA MET A 65 -5.55 12.04 -23.59
C MET A 65 -5.81 13.09 -22.51
N ILE A 66 -6.39 14.24 -22.89
CA ILE A 66 -6.72 15.30 -21.92
C ILE A 66 -7.74 14.78 -20.90
N PHE A 67 -8.80 14.11 -21.37
CA PHE A 67 -9.81 13.53 -20.46
C PHE A 67 -9.21 12.48 -19.52
N PHE A 68 -8.29 11.64 -20.01
CA PHE A 68 -7.60 10.66 -19.17
C PHE A 68 -6.82 11.35 -18.04
N PHE A 69 -6.01 12.37 -18.33
CA PHE A 69 -5.24 13.07 -17.29
C PHE A 69 -6.13 13.79 -16.29
N VAL A 70 -7.18 14.48 -16.76
CA VAL A 70 -8.15 15.15 -15.88
C VAL A 70 -8.85 14.14 -14.97
N TYR A 71 -9.27 13.01 -15.52
CA TYR A 71 -9.89 11.91 -14.77
C TYR A 71 -8.95 11.37 -13.68
N MET A 72 -7.68 11.14 -13.99
CA MET A 72 -6.71 10.62 -13.02
C MET A 72 -6.40 11.63 -11.90
N ILE A 73 -6.28 12.92 -12.23
CA ILE A 73 -6.07 13.98 -11.23
C ILE A 73 -7.28 14.05 -10.28
N LEU A 74 -8.49 14.07 -10.84
CA LEU A 74 -9.72 14.08 -10.05
C LEU A 74 -9.83 12.85 -9.16
N PHE A 75 -9.44 11.67 -9.67
CA PHE A 75 -9.42 10.44 -8.88
C PHE A 75 -8.50 10.58 -7.66
N LEU A 76 -7.27 11.06 -7.83
CA LEU A 76 -6.32 11.24 -6.72
C LEU A 76 -6.84 12.25 -5.69
N VAL A 77 -7.43 13.36 -6.13
CA VAL A 77 -8.04 14.35 -5.25
C VAL A 77 -9.19 13.72 -4.46
N CYS A 78 -10.13 13.05 -5.13
CA CYS A 78 -11.26 12.41 -4.47
C CYS A 78 -10.81 11.29 -3.50
N MET A 79 -9.82 10.47 -3.87
CA MET A 79 -9.22 9.48 -2.97
C MET A 79 -8.71 10.12 -1.68
N HIS A 80 -8.03 11.27 -1.78
CA HIS A 80 -7.54 11.98 -0.61
C HIS A 80 -8.68 12.45 0.30
N TYR A 81 -9.72 13.09 -0.26
CA TYR A 81 -10.81 13.67 0.52
C TYR A 81 -11.83 12.65 1.04
N VAL A 82 -12.12 11.60 0.28
CA VAL A 82 -13.19 10.62 0.58
C VAL A 82 -12.65 9.42 1.39
N VAL A 83 -11.37 9.08 1.23
CA VAL A 83 -10.75 7.92 1.90
C VAL A 83 -9.72 8.36 2.93
N VAL A 84 -8.70 9.12 2.53
CA VAL A 84 -7.55 9.41 3.40
C VAL A 84 -7.92 10.34 4.57
N LYS A 85 -8.61 11.46 4.31
CA LYS A 85 -9.02 12.39 5.36
C LYS A 85 -9.95 11.73 6.41
N PRO A 86 -11.01 10.99 6.01
CA PRO A 86 -11.85 10.26 6.95
C PRO A 86 -11.08 9.20 7.74
N ALA A 87 -10.16 8.47 7.10
CA ALA A 87 -9.29 7.52 7.79
C ALA A 87 -8.45 8.20 8.88
N ILE A 88 -7.89 9.38 8.63
CA ILE A 88 -7.13 10.15 9.63
C ILE A 88 -8.04 10.52 10.79
N LEU A 89 -9.22 11.05 10.52
CA LEU A 89 -10.18 11.48 11.54
C LEU A 89 -10.65 10.29 12.41
N ILE A 90 -10.90 9.12 11.81
CA ILE A 90 -11.24 7.90 12.55
C ILE A 90 -10.09 7.49 13.47
N SER A 91 -8.84 7.53 12.99
CA SER A 91 -7.69 7.17 13.83
C SER A 91 -7.51 8.12 15.03
N VAL A 92 -7.70 9.42 14.81
CA VAL A 92 -7.65 10.43 15.88
C VAL A 92 -8.80 10.22 16.86
N ASN A 93 -10.03 9.99 16.39
CA ASN A 93 -11.17 9.82 17.29
C ASN A 93 -11.10 8.52 18.10
N LYS A 94 -10.65 7.42 17.48
CA LYS A 94 -10.64 6.09 18.13
C LYS A 94 -9.40 5.87 18.99
N TYR A 95 -8.24 6.34 18.55
CA TYR A 95 -6.94 6.06 19.18
C TYR A 95 -6.25 7.31 19.73
N ASN A 96 -6.83 8.51 19.57
CA ASN A 96 -6.23 9.80 19.92
C ASN A 96 -4.90 10.10 19.18
N ILE A 97 -4.62 9.34 18.11
CA ILE A 97 -3.38 9.44 17.34
C ILE A 97 -3.72 9.33 15.86
N SER A 98 -3.13 10.22 15.06
CA SER A 98 -3.17 10.10 13.60
C SER A 98 -2.29 8.94 13.13
N PHE A 99 -2.83 8.06 12.30
CA PHE A 99 -2.05 6.94 11.73
C PHE A 99 -0.89 7.36 10.82
N LYS A 100 -0.84 8.64 10.42
CA LYS A 100 0.27 9.25 9.67
C LYS A 100 1.33 9.89 10.55
N SER A 101 1.09 10.00 11.85
CA SER A 101 2.06 10.58 12.80
C SER A 101 3.20 9.61 13.12
N LYS A 102 4.35 10.16 13.53
CA LYS A 102 5.47 9.35 14.06
C LYS A 102 5.07 8.54 15.30
N GLN A 103 4.17 9.09 16.11
CA GLN A 103 3.64 8.44 17.32
C GLN A 103 2.87 7.14 17.03
N TRP A 104 2.40 6.94 15.79
CA TRP A 104 1.76 5.69 15.38
C TRP A 104 2.69 4.48 15.54
N GLN A 105 3.99 4.64 15.26
CA GLN A 105 4.95 3.54 15.43
C GLN A 105 5.12 3.16 16.91
N VAL A 106 5.16 4.16 17.78
CA VAL A 106 5.22 3.97 19.24
C VAL A 106 3.97 3.25 19.74
N PHE A 107 2.79 3.65 19.24
CA PHE A 107 1.53 2.98 19.53
C PHE A 107 1.55 1.49 19.16
N ILE A 108 2.05 1.15 17.97
CA ILE A 108 2.19 -0.25 17.55
C ILE A 108 3.19 -1.01 18.45
N CYS A 109 4.33 -0.40 18.81
CA CYS A 109 5.30 -1.02 19.72
C CYS A 109 4.68 -1.33 21.09
N LEU A 110 3.86 -0.42 21.64
CA LEU A 110 3.16 -0.63 22.90
C LEU A 110 2.16 -1.80 22.82
N ILE A 111 1.40 -1.92 21.72
CA ILE A 111 0.46 -3.03 21.56
C ILE A 111 1.22 -4.36 21.47
N VAL A 112 2.31 -4.42 20.70
CA VAL A 112 3.15 -5.62 20.59
C VAL A 112 3.75 -5.97 21.96
N GLN A 113 4.27 -4.99 22.69
CA GLN A 113 4.82 -5.20 24.03
C GLN A 113 3.77 -5.78 24.98
N SER A 114 2.57 -5.18 25.06
CA SER A 114 1.48 -5.68 25.90
C SER A 114 1.03 -7.08 25.48
N TYR A 115 1.03 -7.39 24.19
CA TYR A 115 0.73 -8.73 23.69
C TYR A 115 1.77 -9.77 24.16
N LEU A 116 3.07 -9.43 24.10
CA LEU A 116 4.14 -10.32 24.56
C LEU A 116 4.08 -10.59 26.07
N PHE A 117 3.78 -9.59 26.89
CA PHE A 117 3.54 -9.78 28.32
C PHE A 117 2.32 -10.68 28.59
N LYS A 118 1.22 -10.48 27.85
CA LYS A 118 0.01 -11.32 27.99
C LYS A 118 0.25 -12.78 27.61
N LYS A 119 1.18 -13.03 26.68
CA LYS A 119 1.59 -14.37 26.25
C LYS A 119 2.76 -14.95 27.06
N GLU A 120 3.14 -14.29 28.15
CA GLU A 120 4.21 -14.71 29.08
C GLU A 120 5.60 -14.85 28.42
N LEU A 121 5.82 -14.16 27.30
CA LEU A 121 7.13 -14.11 26.62
C LEU A 121 7.97 -12.91 27.02
N LEU A 122 7.34 -12.00 27.75
CA LEU A 122 8.04 -11.03 28.57
C LEU A 122 7.52 -11.18 30.00
N ASN A 123 8.42 -11.09 30.97
CA ASN A 123 8.11 -11.14 32.39
C ASN A 123 8.96 -10.08 33.13
N ASN A 124 9.02 -10.17 34.46
CA ASN A 124 9.78 -9.23 35.27
C ASN A 124 11.29 -9.51 35.29
N ASP A 125 11.75 -10.60 34.66
CA ASP A 125 13.17 -10.94 34.56
C ASP A 125 13.79 -10.31 33.29
N PRO A 126 14.71 -9.34 33.46
CA PRO A 126 15.34 -8.67 32.32
C PRO A 126 16.19 -9.60 31.45
N LYS A 127 16.81 -10.65 32.01
CA LYS A 127 17.63 -11.58 31.23
C LYS A 127 16.77 -12.45 30.34
N PHE A 128 15.70 -13.01 30.90
CA PHE A 128 14.71 -13.78 30.16
C PHE A 128 14.11 -12.97 29.01
N ASN A 129 13.76 -11.70 29.27
CA ASN A 129 13.20 -10.80 28.26
C ASN A 129 14.18 -10.56 27.11
N GLU A 130 15.46 -10.35 27.42
CA GLU A 130 16.48 -10.16 26.41
C GLU A 130 16.66 -11.40 25.54
N GLU A 131 16.80 -12.58 26.15
CA GLU A 131 16.94 -13.86 25.45
C GLU A 131 15.72 -14.15 24.56
N SER A 132 14.51 -13.95 25.10
CA SER A 132 13.26 -14.16 24.36
C SER A 132 13.12 -13.22 23.17
N LEU A 133 13.47 -11.94 23.32
CA LEU A 133 13.43 -10.98 22.22
C LEU A 133 14.50 -11.25 21.18
N GLN A 134 15.72 -11.60 21.58
CA GLN A 134 16.79 -11.97 20.64
C GLN A 134 16.41 -13.19 19.82
N PHE A 135 15.85 -14.22 20.47
CA PHE A 135 15.34 -15.41 19.80
C PHE A 135 14.29 -15.04 18.74
N LEU A 136 13.24 -14.28 19.12
CA LEU A 136 12.19 -13.86 18.19
C LEU A 136 12.72 -13.04 17.01
N ILE A 137 13.68 -12.14 17.27
CA ILE A 137 14.31 -11.33 16.23
C ILE A 137 15.08 -12.21 15.26
N GLN A 138 15.85 -13.17 15.76
CA GLN A 138 16.64 -14.07 14.91
C GLN A 138 15.74 -14.88 13.98
N VAL A 139 14.70 -15.52 14.51
CA VAL A 139 13.86 -16.37 13.67
C VAL A 139 13.04 -15.55 12.66
N LEU A 140 12.60 -14.34 13.02
CA LEU A 140 11.98 -13.43 12.05
C LEU A 140 12.97 -12.97 10.96
N LYS A 141 14.27 -12.82 11.27
CA LYS A 141 15.30 -12.49 10.27
C LYS A 141 15.47 -13.64 9.28
N GLU A 142 15.57 -14.88 9.75
CA GLU A 142 15.65 -16.07 8.90
C GLU A 142 14.42 -16.17 7.98
N LYS A 143 13.20 -16.02 8.53
CA LYS A 143 11.96 -16.00 7.75
C LYS A 143 11.91 -14.87 6.72
N LYS A 144 12.46 -13.70 7.03
CA LYS A 144 12.54 -12.57 6.09
C LYS A 144 13.40 -12.95 4.89
N GLU A 145 14.57 -13.54 5.11
CA GLU A 145 15.48 -13.96 4.04
C GLU A 145 14.83 -14.98 3.10
N GLU A 146 14.14 -15.98 3.65
CA GLU A 146 13.37 -16.95 2.87
C GLU A 146 12.29 -16.29 2.01
N THR A 147 11.53 -15.37 2.63
CA THR A 147 10.46 -14.62 1.97
C THR A 147 11.00 -13.72 0.86
N GLU A 148 12.16 -13.09 1.04
CA GLU A 148 12.81 -12.25 0.04
C GLU A 148 13.32 -13.06 -1.16
N LYS A 149 13.96 -14.21 -0.92
CA LYS A 149 14.40 -15.13 -2.00
C LYS A 149 13.22 -15.57 -2.88
N LEU A 150 12.12 -15.98 -2.25
CA LEU A 150 10.87 -16.34 -2.96
C LEU A 150 10.28 -15.15 -3.73
N ASN A 151 10.34 -13.94 -3.16
CA ASN A 151 9.83 -12.74 -3.80
C ASN A 151 10.66 -12.30 -5.01
N VAL A 152 11.99 -12.48 -5.00
CA VAL A 152 12.84 -12.17 -6.17
C VAL A 152 12.46 -13.05 -7.36
N LEU A 153 12.28 -14.36 -7.13
CA LEU A 153 11.83 -15.29 -8.17
C LEU A 153 10.44 -14.91 -8.72
N LYS A 154 9.51 -14.55 -7.84
CA LYS A 154 8.19 -14.05 -8.25
C LYS A 154 8.26 -12.71 -8.98
N LEU A 155 9.14 -11.81 -8.58
CA LEU A 155 9.34 -10.52 -9.25
C LEU A 155 9.87 -10.74 -10.67
N LEU A 156 10.87 -11.61 -10.86
CA LEU A 156 11.39 -11.95 -12.19
C LEU A 156 10.30 -12.51 -13.11
N SER A 157 9.48 -13.44 -12.61
CA SER A 157 8.31 -13.96 -13.33
C SER A 157 7.27 -12.86 -13.62
N SER A 158 7.01 -11.97 -12.65
CA SER A 158 6.05 -10.88 -12.77
C SER A 158 6.51 -9.75 -13.69
N TYR A 159 7.82 -9.49 -13.81
CA TYR A 159 8.33 -8.50 -14.76
C TYR A 159 8.23 -9.02 -16.19
N GLY A 160 8.42 -10.32 -16.40
CA GLY A 160 8.11 -10.97 -17.68
C GLY A 160 6.63 -10.81 -18.06
N SER A 161 5.71 -11.08 -17.12
CA SER A 161 4.28 -10.90 -17.39
C SER A 161 3.88 -9.44 -17.61
N LEU A 162 4.42 -8.50 -16.84
CA LEU A 162 4.21 -7.06 -17.05
C LEU A 162 4.76 -6.59 -18.41
N PHE A 163 5.92 -7.09 -18.83
CA PHE A 163 6.47 -6.82 -20.15
C PHE A 163 5.49 -7.24 -21.24
N PHE A 164 4.94 -8.46 -21.19
CA PHE A 164 3.92 -8.88 -22.18
C PHE A 164 2.63 -8.07 -22.07
N LEU A 165 2.20 -7.73 -20.85
CA LEU A 165 0.97 -6.98 -20.60
C LEU A 165 1.01 -5.57 -21.20
N PHE A 166 2.18 -4.93 -21.26
CA PHE A 166 2.35 -3.63 -21.92
C PHE A 166 2.78 -3.73 -23.38
N THR A 167 3.66 -4.67 -23.73
CA THR A 167 4.20 -4.79 -25.09
C THR A 167 3.13 -5.28 -26.07
N ILE A 168 2.24 -6.19 -25.69
CA ILE A 168 1.20 -6.73 -26.60
C ILE A 168 0.22 -5.62 -27.05
N PRO A 169 -0.39 -4.83 -26.16
CA PRO A 169 -1.26 -3.73 -26.58
C PRO A 169 -0.53 -2.65 -27.39
N VAL A 170 0.71 -2.30 -27.02
CA VAL A 170 1.51 -1.32 -27.76
C VAL A 170 1.80 -1.80 -29.17
N TRP A 171 2.27 -3.04 -29.29
CA TRP A 171 2.58 -3.65 -30.58
C TRP A 171 1.33 -3.82 -31.44
N SER A 172 0.20 -4.20 -30.83
CA SER A 172 -1.08 -4.31 -31.52
C SER A 172 -1.60 -2.95 -32.00
N ALA A 173 -1.56 -1.92 -31.15
CA ALA A 173 -1.95 -0.57 -31.52
C ALA A 173 -1.04 0.02 -32.60
N PHE A 174 0.27 -0.25 -32.53
CA PHE A 174 1.23 0.11 -33.57
C PHE A 174 0.90 -0.56 -34.90
N ASN A 175 0.74 -1.88 -34.93
CA ASN A 175 0.42 -2.60 -36.17
C ASN A 175 -0.93 -2.18 -36.77
N SER A 176 -1.95 -1.96 -35.93
CA SER A 176 -3.25 -1.50 -36.42
C SER A 176 -3.18 -0.09 -37.00
N TRP A 177 -2.38 0.79 -36.39
CA TRP A 177 -2.16 2.13 -36.92
C TRP A 177 -1.40 2.08 -38.25
N VAL A 178 -0.33 1.28 -38.34
CA VAL A 178 0.46 1.03 -39.55
C VAL A 178 -0.38 0.45 -40.69
N TYR A 179 -1.31 -0.45 -40.38
CA TYR A 179 -2.18 -1.04 -41.40
C TYR A 179 -3.21 -0.04 -41.94
N ASN A 180 -3.73 0.83 -41.06
CA ASN A 180 -4.77 1.80 -41.41
C ASN A 180 -4.23 3.10 -42.02
N HIS A 181 -2.98 3.46 -41.73
CA HIS A 181 -2.28 4.61 -42.30
C HIS A 181 -1.19 4.08 -43.22
N GLU A 182 -1.40 4.13 -44.53
CA GLU A 182 -0.38 3.80 -45.53
C GLU A 182 0.90 4.58 -45.23
N ILE A 183 1.87 3.94 -44.56
CA ILE A 183 3.08 4.60 -44.07
C ILE A 183 3.77 5.28 -45.24
N LYS A 184 3.82 6.62 -45.23
CA LYS A 184 4.51 7.38 -46.27
C LYS A 184 6.00 7.50 -45.98
N THR A 185 6.39 7.53 -44.70
CA THR A 185 7.80 7.53 -44.27
C THR A 185 8.03 6.81 -42.93
N SER A 186 9.23 6.24 -42.76
CA SER A 186 9.64 5.61 -41.49
C SER A 186 9.67 6.58 -40.30
N ALA A 187 9.81 7.89 -40.56
CA ALA A 187 9.79 8.93 -39.53
C ALA A 187 8.43 9.02 -38.82
N GLU A 188 7.32 8.91 -39.55
CA GLU A 188 5.96 8.96 -38.99
C GLU A 188 5.70 7.77 -38.05
N ALA A 189 6.13 6.57 -38.45
CA ALA A 189 6.01 5.37 -37.63
C ALA A 189 6.84 5.46 -36.34
N ILE A 190 8.06 5.98 -36.42
CA ILE A 190 8.92 6.20 -35.25
C ILE A 190 8.29 7.23 -34.30
N GLN A 191 7.73 8.32 -34.84
CA GLN A 191 7.08 9.35 -34.05
C GLN A 191 5.86 8.81 -33.29
N TYR A 192 5.00 8.01 -33.94
CA TYR A 192 3.85 7.39 -33.29
C TYR A 192 4.26 6.41 -32.18
N LEU A 193 5.28 5.59 -32.42
CA LEU A 193 5.79 4.63 -31.43
C LEU A 193 6.41 5.36 -30.22
N LEU A 194 7.14 6.45 -30.45
CA LEU A 194 7.67 7.30 -29.37
C LEU A 194 6.54 7.97 -28.57
N MET A 195 5.48 8.42 -29.23
CA MET A 195 4.31 9.01 -28.57
C MET A 195 3.61 8.00 -27.65
N LEU A 196 3.36 6.78 -28.11
CA LEU A 196 2.81 5.68 -27.30
C LEU A 196 3.73 5.32 -26.13
N GLY A 197 5.04 5.24 -26.36
CA GLY A 197 6.03 4.98 -25.33
C GLY A 197 6.06 6.06 -24.25
N PHE A 198 6.00 7.33 -24.66
CA PHE A 198 5.93 8.46 -23.73
C PHE A 198 4.65 8.45 -22.89
N LEU A 199 3.51 8.09 -23.49
CA LEU A 199 2.23 7.96 -22.79
C LEU A 199 2.29 6.90 -21.69
N ILE A 200 2.85 5.73 -22.00
CA ILE A 200 3.03 4.65 -21.02
C ILE A 200 3.99 5.10 -19.93
N PHE A 201 5.07 5.78 -20.30
CA PHE A 201 6.00 6.34 -19.33
C PHE A 201 5.28 7.31 -18.37
N MET A 202 4.53 8.28 -18.89
CA MET A 202 3.81 9.26 -18.08
C MET A 202 2.77 8.60 -17.18
N SER A 203 1.96 7.67 -17.69
CA SER A 203 0.96 6.97 -16.89
C SER A 203 1.60 6.10 -15.78
N VAL A 204 2.69 5.40 -16.07
CA VAL A 204 3.38 4.55 -15.09
C VAL A 204 4.10 5.39 -14.04
N PHE A 205 4.88 6.39 -14.44
CA PHE A 205 5.76 7.11 -13.52
C PHE A 205 5.08 8.27 -12.80
N LEU A 206 4.16 9.00 -13.43
CA LEU A 206 3.50 10.14 -12.79
C LEU A 206 2.24 9.77 -12.04
N ILE A 207 1.56 8.70 -12.44
CA ILE A 207 0.24 8.37 -11.90
C ILE A 207 0.29 7.09 -11.08
N TRP A 208 0.75 5.99 -11.69
CA TRP A 208 0.79 4.70 -11.03
C TRP A 208 1.82 4.66 -9.90
N MET A 209 3.02 5.18 -10.09
CA MET A 209 4.09 5.11 -9.08
C MET A 209 3.73 5.89 -7.79
N PRO A 210 3.21 7.14 -7.85
CA PRO A 210 2.74 7.83 -6.64
C PRO A 210 1.54 7.15 -5.99
N PHE A 211 0.59 6.65 -6.78
CA PHE A 211 -0.55 5.90 -6.25
C PHE A 211 -0.10 4.63 -5.52
N LYS A 212 0.80 3.87 -6.12
CA LYS A 212 1.38 2.67 -5.53
C LYS A 212 2.09 3.00 -4.22
N LYS A 213 3.02 3.96 -4.23
CA LYS A 213 3.85 4.30 -3.06
C LYS A 213 3.03 4.88 -1.91
N ASN A 214 2.09 5.78 -2.20
CA ASN A 214 1.35 6.51 -1.18
C ASN A 214 0.11 5.78 -0.66
N PHE A 215 -0.45 4.87 -1.45
CA PHE A 215 -1.72 4.21 -1.11
C PHE A 215 -1.58 2.69 -1.05
N LEU A 216 -1.17 2.04 -2.15
CA LEU A 216 -1.12 0.57 -2.18
C LEU A 216 -0.08 0.00 -1.22
N GLU A 217 1.11 0.59 -1.11
CA GLU A 217 2.13 0.12 -0.17
C GLU A 217 1.74 0.39 1.29
N GLU A 218 0.94 1.43 1.57
CA GLU A 218 0.39 1.67 2.91
C GLU A 218 -0.66 0.63 3.32
N LEU A 219 -1.48 0.14 2.36
CA LEU A 219 -2.56 -0.81 2.62
C LEU A 219 -2.11 -2.27 2.53
N PHE A 220 -1.25 -2.55 1.56
CA PHE A 220 -0.83 -3.89 1.13
C PHE A 220 0.69 -4.00 1.18
N SER A 221 1.29 -3.59 2.30
CA SER A 221 2.71 -3.78 2.52
C SER A 221 3.10 -5.24 2.30
N LYS A 222 4.23 -5.45 1.62
CA LYS A 222 4.75 -6.80 1.34
C LYS A 222 4.99 -7.54 2.64
N GLU A 223 4.87 -8.86 2.60
CA GLU A 223 5.09 -9.72 3.76
C GLU A 223 6.48 -9.48 4.38
N SER A 224 7.53 -9.39 3.56
CA SER A 224 8.89 -9.08 4.03
C SER A 224 9.00 -7.70 4.69
N SER A 225 8.27 -6.69 4.21
CA SER A 225 8.20 -5.37 4.84
C SER A 225 7.52 -5.45 6.20
N LYS A 226 6.42 -6.21 6.31
CA LYS A 226 5.74 -6.44 7.60
C LYS A 226 6.64 -7.17 8.59
N ILE A 227 7.40 -8.19 8.15
CA ILE A 227 8.39 -8.87 8.98
C ILE A 227 9.47 -7.87 9.44
N SER A 228 9.98 -7.03 8.53
CA SER A 228 10.99 -6.04 8.87
C SER A 228 10.49 -4.99 9.86
N ASP A 229 9.24 -4.56 9.75
CA ASP A 229 8.65 -3.59 10.69
C ASP A 229 8.40 -4.22 12.06
N LEU A 230 8.02 -5.51 12.11
CA LEU A 230 7.90 -6.27 13.35
C LEU A 230 9.27 -6.44 14.04
N ILE A 231 10.32 -6.77 13.28
CA ILE A 231 11.69 -6.85 13.82
C ILE A 231 12.09 -5.52 14.44
N LYS A 232 11.86 -4.39 13.75
CA LYS A 232 12.14 -3.06 14.30
C LYS A 232 11.34 -2.77 15.57
N ALA A 233 10.08 -3.18 15.63
CA ALA A 233 9.27 -3.03 16.83
C ALA A 233 9.86 -3.83 18.01
N LEU A 234 10.31 -5.07 17.78
CA LEU A 234 10.96 -5.90 18.80
C LEU A 234 12.31 -5.34 19.24
N GLU A 235 13.12 -4.82 18.30
CA GLU A 235 14.39 -4.15 18.61
C GLU A 235 14.18 -2.90 19.46
N ASN A 236 13.16 -2.09 19.14
CA ASN A 236 12.77 -0.93 19.94
C ASN A 236 12.27 -1.33 21.33
N ILE A 237 11.49 -2.41 21.45
CA ILE A 237 11.06 -2.96 22.74
C ILE A 237 12.27 -3.40 23.56
N ASN A 238 13.20 -4.16 22.97
CA ASN A 238 14.43 -4.60 23.63
C ASN A 238 15.25 -3.41 24.13
N PHE A 239 15.46 -2.40 23.28
CA PHE A 239 16.14 -1.17 23.65
C PHE A 239 15.45 -0.45 24.81
N SER A 240 14.11 -0.40 24.80
CA SER A 240 13.33 0.27 25.84
C SER A 240 13.35 -0.42 27.19
N LEU A 241 13.40 -1.76 27.20
CA LEU A 241 13.50 -2.56 28.42
C LEU A 241 14.89 -2.39 29.06
N LYS A 242 15.93 -2.22 28.24
CA LYS A 242 17.29 -1.88 28.70
C LYS A 242 17.40 -0.43 29.18
N ASN A 243 16.66 0.49 28.55
CA ASN A 243 16.71 1.93 28.81
C ASN A 243 15.34 2.48 29.27
N PHE A 244 14.98 2.23 30.53
CA PHE A 244 13.69 2.59 31.16
C PHE A 244 13.23 4.05 30.95
N CYS A 245 14.14 4.98 30.66
CA CYS A 245 13.81 6.40 30.49
C CYS A 245 13.23 6.77 29.11
N HIS A 246 13.48 5.99 28.06
CA HIS A 246 13.16 6.42 26.68
C HIS A 246 11.66 6.35 26.37
N LEU A 247 11.00 5.27 26.79
CA LEU A 247 9.57 5.02 26.49
C LEU A 247 8.61 5.72 27.47
N LYS A 248 9.11 6.09 28.66
CA LYS A 248 8.32 6.82 29.68
C LYS A 248 8.04 8.27 29.26
N SER A 249 8.93 8.88 28.48
CA SER A 249 8.73 10.22 27.91
C SER A 249 7.65 10.24 26.82
N GLU A 250 7.61 9.23 25.94
CA GLU A 250 6.59 9.09 24.88
C GLU A 250 5.24 8.56 25.39
N LYS A 251 5.21 7.79 26.48
CA LYS A 251 3.98 7.34 27.17
C LYS A 251 3.15 8.48 27.76
N SER A 252 3.75 9.66 28.03
CA SER A 252 3.24 10.60 29.04
C SER A 252 1.97 11.40 28.71
N GLY A 253 1.17 11.06 27.69
CA GLY A 253 -0.13 11.75 27.57
C GLY A 253 -1.14 11.31 26.52
N VAL A 254 -0.79 10.48 25.54
CA VAL A 254 -1.67 10.33 24.35
C VAL A 254 -2.40 8.99 24.27
N ILE A 255 -1.84 7.91 24.84
CA ILE A 255 -2.27 6.52 24.55
C ILE A 255 -2.88 5.86 25.79
N LYS A 256 -4.20 5.60 25.76
CA LYS A 256 -4.91 4.92 26.85
C LYS A 256 -4.65 3.41 26.83
N GLN A 257 -4.22 2.84 27.95
CA GLN A 257 -3.99 1.39 28.09
C GLN A 257 -5.25 0.57 27.79
N SER A 258 -6.42 1.07 28.17
CA SER A 258 -7.72 0.44 27.87
C SER A 258 -7.95 0.20 26.36
N THR A 259 -7.42 1.07 25.50
CA THR A 259 -7.51 0.94 24.05
C THR A 259 -6.60 -0.17 23.52
N ILE A 260 -5.42 -0.34 24.12
CA ILE A 260 -4.50 -1.43 23.80
C ILE A 260 -5.15 -2.77 24.19
N ASP A 261 -5.69 -2.84 25.40
CA ASP A 261 -6.30 -4.05 25.92
C ASP A 261 -7.55 -4.45 25.12
N SER A 262 -8.35 -3.48 24.66
CA SER A 262 -9.49 -3.74 23.77
C SER A 262 -9.05 -4.30 22.41
N ILE A 263 -7.96 -3.77 21.82
CA ILE A 263 -7.44 -4.26 20.54
C ILE A 263 -6.91 -5.68 20.69
N ILE A 264 -6.25 -5.99 21.80
CA ILE A 264 -5.77 -7.36 22.06
C ILE A 264 -6.97 -8.30 22.27
N LYS A 265 -7.99 -7.88 23.02
CA LYS A 265 -9.16 -8.71 23.36
C LYS A 265 -10.10 -8.97 22.17
N GLU A 266 -10.39 -7.96 21.36
CA GLU A 266 -11.18 -8.11 20.11
C GLU A 266 -10.53 -9.07 19.10
N ASN A 267 -9.24 -9.39 19.29
CA ASN A 267 -8.44 -10.12 18.31
C ASN A 267 -7.87 -11.45 18.82
N THR A 268 -8.07 -11.80 20.10
CA THR A 268 -7.77 -13.12 20.68
C THR A 268 -8.98 -14.07 20.75
N ASN A 269 -10.19 -13.56 20.46
CA ASN A 269 -11.41 -14.35 20.24
C ASN A 269 -11.69 -14.45 18.73
#